data_AF-A0A7K2XX71-F1
#
_entry.id   AF-A0A7K2XX71-F1
#
_cell.length_a   1.000
_cell.length_b   1.000
_cell.length_c   1.000
_cell.angle_alpha   90.00
_cell.angle_beta   90.00
_cell.angle_gamma   90.00
#
_symmetry.space_group_name_H-M   'P 1'
#
loop_
_entity.id
_entity.type
_entity.pdbx_description
1 polymer ?
#
loop_
_entity_poly.entity_id
_entity_poly.type
_entity_poly.pdbx_seq_one_letter_code
_entity_poly.pdbx_strand_id
1 'polypeptide(L)'
;LLPLLPLALAALGHRREGWRPPVESGYLPRALVTGFETPAPRVGPYGRERRADAVAALAAGPLVVERPDMPEAAGHAEYLVRELYEAVRTGGGAAGSVRSDRPLGPGYWYEAVKRALITGNRAELAPLVLSGPGALEPDRSAVASYRQALHDYLRGEDPEPATDRAVADVKQIREWGFAPSPAVLFSQLVEGDEESFNLALADALEAHRDHHSVGDRLVGAGADAAVDFDILALACHARRRGWRIRVSSAYLPEILLGAAQPF
;
A
#
# COMPACT_ATOMS: atom_id res chain seq x y z
N LEU A 1 -27.76 21.42 -4.37
CA LEU A 1 -26.82 22.50 -4.74
C LEU A 1 -25.90 22.77 -3.55
N LEU A 2 -24.59 22.60 -3.73
CA LEU A 2 -23.60 22.91 -2.69
C LEU A 2 -23.35 24.43 -2.66
N PRO A 3 -23.32 25.08 -1.48
CA PRO A 3 -23.04 26.51 -1.39
C PRO A 3 -21.53 26.76 -1.52
N LEU A 4 -21.05 26.87 -2.76
CA LEU A 4 -19.61 26.93 -3.08
C LEU A 4 -18.89 28.09 -2.37
N LEU A 5 -19.51 29.27 -2.25
CA LEU A 5 -18.90 30.43 -1.60
C LEU A 5 -18.76 30.25 -0.07
N PRO A 6 -19.82 29.89 0.68
CA PRO A 6 -19.69 29.51 2.10
C PRO A 6 -18.68 28.39 2.33
N LEU A 7 -18.63 27.40 1.43
CA LEU A 7 -17.69 26.29 1.53
C LEU A 7 -16.25 26.75 1.35
N ALA A 8 -15.98 27.60 0.35
CA ALA A 8 -14.65 28.17 0.11
C ALA A 8 -14.17 29.03 1.30
N LEU A 9 -15.06 29.85 1.89
CA LEU A 9 -14.72 30.69 3.04
C LEU A 9 -14.49 29.88 4.31
N ALA A 10 -15.32 28.86 4.57
CA ALA A 10 -15.12 27.94 5.68
C ALA A 10 -13.81 27.18 5.53
N ALA A 11 -13.50 26.70 4.31
CA ALA A 11 -12.27 25.98 4.04
C ALA A 11 -11.02 26.86 4.11
N LEU A 12 -11.14 28.15 3.76
CA LEU A 12 -10.07 29.14 3.92
C LEU A 12 -9.83 29.43 5.41
N GLY A 13 -10.88 29.74 6.17
CA GLY A 13 -10.77 30.02 7.61
C GLY A 13 -10.22 28.83 8.39
N HIS A 14 -10.62 27.62 8.01
CA HIS A 14 -10.08 26.41 8.61
C HIS A 14 -8.60 26.18 8.25
N ARG A 15 -8.25 26.16 6.96
CA ARG A 15 -6.90 25.75 6.51
C ARG A 15 -5.82 26.81 6.68
N ARG A 16 -6.20 28.09 6.64
CA ARG A 16 -5.26 29.21 6.73
C ARG A 16 -5.18 29.77 8.14
N GLU A 17 -6.32 29.88 8.82
CA GLU A 17 -6.43 30.56 10.11
C GLU A 17 -6.65 29.58 11.29
N GLY A 18 -6.75 28.28 11.02
CA GLY A 18 -6.91 27.23 12.05
C GLY A 18 -8.29 27.18 12.70
N TRP A 19 -9.30 27.84 12.13
CA TRP A 19 -10.62 27.93 12.73
C TRP A 19 -11.37 26.59 12.62
N ARG A 20 -11.95 26.14 13.74
CA ARG A 20 -12.84 24.97 13.72
C ARG A 20 -14.25 25.43 13.34
N PRO A 21 -14.86 24.88 12.26
CA PRO A 21 -16.24 25.21 11.93
C PRO A 21 -17.14 24.82 13.11
N PRO A 22 -17.93 25.76 13.68
CA PRO A 22 -18.78 25.46 14.83
C PRO A 22 -20.09 24.77 14.45
N VAL A 23 -20.33 24.53 13.15
CA VAL A 23 -21.60 24.02 12.62
C VAL A 23 -21.33 22.77 11.79
N GLU A 24 -22.03 21.69 12.11
CA GLU A 24 -22.12 20.49 11.27
C GLU A 24 -23.38 20.60 10.39
N SER A 25 -23.20 20.61 9.07
CA SER A 25 -24.29 20.75 8.11
C SER A 25 -24.01 19.98 6.83
N GLY A 26 -25.03 19.34 6.25
CA GLY A 26 -24.93 18.70 4.94
C GLY A 26 -24.62 19.68 3.79
N TYR A 27 -24.79 20.98 4.03
CA TYR A 27 -24.40 22.05 3.10
C TYR A 27 -22.97 22.55 3.29
N LEU A 28 -22.31 22.18 4.40
CA LEU A 28 -20.88 22.41 4.64
C LEU A 28 -20.23 21.07 5.01
N PRO A 29 -20.09 20.14 4.04
CA PRO A 29 -19.51 18.84 4.32
C PRO A 29 -18.13 19.04 4.92
N ARG A 30 -17.93 18.49 6.13
CA ARG A 30 -16.68 18.64 6.90
C ARG A 30 -15.46 18.31 6.04
N ALA A 31 -15.53 17.23 5.26
CA ALA A 31 -14.47 16.82 4.35
C ALA A 31 -14.05 17.92 3.34
N LEU A 32 -14.99 18.69 2.80
CA LEU A 32 -14.67 19.76 1.86
C LEU A 32 -14.11 21.02 2.56
N VAL A 33 -14.47 21.23 3.83
CA VAL A 33 -13.98 22.34 4.66
C VAL A 33 -12.59 22.05 5.24
N THR A 34 -12.38 20.83 5.76
CA THR A 34 -11.10 20.39 6.29
C THR A 34 -10.12 19.97 5.20
N GLY A 35 -10.58 19.84 3.96
CA GLY A 35 -9.74 19.34 2.87
C GLY A 35 -9.41 17.86 3.04
N PHE A 36 -10.36 17.09 3.55
CA PHE A 36 -10.22 15.66 3.84
C PHE A 36 -9.07 15.41 4.83
N GLU A 37 -8.98 16.23 5.90
CA GLU A 37 -8.08 15.97 7.02
C GLU A 37 -8.24 14.51 7.45
N THR A 38 -7.22 13.71 7.14
CA THR A 38 -7.08 12.36 7.63
C THR A 38 -6.54 12.44 9.05
N PRO A 39 -7.00 11.56 9.96
CA PRO A 39 -6.36 11.41 11.26
C PRO A 39 -4.86 11.22 11.09
N ALA A 40 -4.05 11.69 12.05
CA ALA A 40 -2.63 11.38 12.06
C ALA A 40 -2.40 9.86 11.97
N PRO A 41 -1.32 9.40 11.32
CA PRO A 41 -1.02 7.98 11.20
C PRO A 41 -1.11 7.26 12.55
N ARG A 42 -1.60 6.03 12.56
CA ARG A 42 -1.64 5.16 13.75
C ARG A 42 -0.23 4.86 14.25
N VAL A 43 0.74 4.83 13.34
CA VAL A 43 2.15 4.65 13.64
C VAL A 43 3.03 5.35 12.62
N GLY A 44 4.15 5.90 13.07
CA GLY A 44 5.22 6.43 12.22
C GLY A 44 6.20 5.35 11.74
N PRO A 45 7.25 5.74 11.00
CA PRO A 45 8.31 4.83 10.56
C PRO A 45 8.95 4.10 11.75
N TYR A 46 9.30 2.82 11.57
CA TYR A 46 9.99 1.99 12.57
C TYR A 46 9.32 2.02 13.96
N GLY A 47 8.00 1.86 13.98
CA GLY A 47 7.20 1.78 15.20
C GLY A 47 7.13 3.06 16.04
N ARG A 48 7.61 4.20 15.52
CA ARG A 48 7.63 5.47 16.27
C ARG A 48 6.23 6.05 16.41
N GLU A 49 6.02 6.84 17.46
CA GLU A 49 4.80 7.64 17.65
C GLU A 49 3.49 6.83 17.61
N ARG A 50 3.49 5.58 18.11
CA ARG A 50 2.28 4.76 18.17
C ARG A 50 1.16 5.49 18.92
N ARG A 51 0.02 5.59 18.25
CA ARG A 51 -1.21 6.09 18.83
C ARG A 51 -1.79 5.06 19.81
N ALA A 52 -1.91 5.45 21.08
CA ALA A 52 -2.38 4.57 22.14
C ALA A 52 -3.81 4.02 21.89
N ASP A 53 -4.68 4.84 21.31
CA ASP A 53 -6.04 4.44 20.92
C ASP A 53 -6.03 3.41 19.77
N ALA A 54 -5.10 3.54 18.82
CA ALA A 54 -4.95 2.59 17.72
C ALA A 54 -4.41 1.23 18.19
N VAL A 55 -3.44 1.23 19.11
CA VAL A 55 -2.94 0.01 19.77
C VAL A 55 -4.07 -0.67 20.54
N ALA A 56 -4.85 0.09 21.31
CA ALA A 56 -6.00 -0.44 22.04
C ALA A 56 -7.06 -1.04 21.10
N ALA A 57 -7.35 -0.39 19.97
CA ALA A 57 -8.28 -0.91 18.97
C ALA A 57 -7.79 -2.22 18.36
N LEU A 58 -6.51 -2.32 18.00
CA LEU A 58 -5.89 -3.52 17.45
C LEU A 58 -5.82 -4.68 18.48
N ALA A 59 -5.71 -4.35 19.77
CA ALA A 59 -5.79 -5.33 20.85
C ALA A 59 -7.22 -5.84 21.08
N ALA A 60 -8.23 -5.00 20.86
CA ALA A 60 -9.64 -5.35 21.00
C ALA A 60 -10.14 -6.26 19.87
N GLY A 61 -9.56 -6.16 18.68
CA GLY A 61 -9.90 -7.02 17.54
C GLY A 61 -9.23 -6.58 16.24
N PRO A 62 -9.57 -7.25 15.12
CA PRO A 62 -9.06 -6.86 13.82
C PRO A 62 -9.50 -5.45 13.43
N LEU A 63 -8.60 -4.67 12.86
CA LEU A 63 -8.93 -3.38 12.26
C LEU A 63 -9.63 -3.60 10.92
N VAL A 64 -10.77 -2.94 10.71
CA VAL A 64 -11.54 -3.08 9.47
C VAL A 64 -11.29 -1.86 8.59
N VAL A 65 -10.85 -2.08 7.36
CA VAL A 65 -10.73 -1.02 6.34
C VAL A 65 -11.69 -1.33 5.19
N GLU A 66 -12.71 -0.49 5.06
CA GLU A 66 -13.72 -0.65 4.01
C GLU A 66 -13.20 -0.19 2.65
N ARG A 67 -13.51 -0.97 1.61
CA ARG A 67 -13.35 -0.59 0.21
C ARG A 67 -14.71 -0.09 -0.29
N PRO A 68 -14.80 1.11 -0.91
CA PRO A 68 -16.00 1.57 -1.60
C PRO A 68 -16.47 0.58 -2.66
N ASP A 69 -17.76 0.61 -3.02
CA ASP A 69 -18.26 -0.23 -4.10
C ASP A 69 -17.68 0.23 -5.45
N MET A 70 -17.03 -0.68 -6.16
CA MET A 70 -16.24 -0.41 -7.38
C MET A 70 -16.39 -1.57 -8.39
N PRO A 71 -17.58 -1.80 -8.96
CA PRO A 71 -17.86 -3.02 -9.71
C PRO A 71 -16.95 -3.22 -10.94
N GLU A 72 -16.60 -2.14 -11.65
CA GLU A 72 -15.72 -2.21 -12.84
C GLU A 72 -14.28 -2.60 -12.49
N ALA A 73 -13.69 -1.93 -11.49
CA ALA A 73 -12.33 -2.24 -11.02
C ALA A 73 -12.27 -3.63 -10.35
N ALA A 74 -13.31 -4.02 -9.62
CA ALA A 74 -13.40 -5.29 -8.94
C ALA A 74 -13.36 -6.48 -9.91
N GLY A 75 -14.07 -6.41 -11.05
CA GLY A 75 -14.10 -7.53 -12.02
C GLY A 75 -12.73 -7.87 -12.61
N HIS A 76 -11.92 -6.86 -12.95
CA HIS A 76 -10.55 -7.10 -13.44
C HIS A 76 -9.63 -7.56 -12.30
N ALA A 77 -9.75 -7.00 -11.11
CA ALA A 77 -8.97 -7.44 -9.95
C ALA A 77 -9.27 -8.90 -9.57
N GLU A 78 -10.52 -9.34 -9.63
CA GLU A 78 -10.92 -10.73 -9.38
C GLU A 78 -10.24 -11.71 -10.35
N TYR A 79 -10.13 -11.34 -11.63
CA TYR A 79 -9.39 -12.13 -12.60
C TYR A 79 -7.91 -12.30 -12.21
N LEU A 80 -7.23 -11.20 -11.89
CA LEU A 80 -5.81 -11.22 -11.49
C LEU A 80 -5.60 -11.98 -10.17
N VAL A 81 -6.48 -11.79 -9.20
CA VAL A 81 -6.46 -12.52 -7.91
C VAL A 81 -6.59 -14.02 -8.15
N ARG A 82 -7.49 -14.43 -9.05
CA ARG A 82 -7.64 -15.84 -9.41
C ARG A 82 -6.41 -16.38 -10.11
N GLU A 83 -5.82 -15.63 -11.05
CA GLU A 83 -4.57 -16.02 -11.71
C GLU A 83 -3.43 -16.24 -10.70
N LEU A 84 -3.26 -15.30 -9.77
CA LEU A 84 -2.28 -15.41 -8.69
C LEU A 84 -2.56 -16.60 -7.77
N TYR A 85 -3.84 -16.87 -7.47
CA TYR A 85 -4.22 -18.00 -6.63
C TYR A 85 -3.91 -19.34 -7.31
N GLU A 86 -4.19 -19.45 -8.61
CA GLU A 86 -3.81 -20.63 -9.39
C GLU A 86 -2.29 -20.81 -9.44
N ALA A 87 -1.52 -19.71 -9.54
CA ALA A 87 -0.06 -19.76 -9.47
C ALA A 87 0.44 -20.27 -8.10
N VAL A 88 -0.19 -19.84 -6.99
CA VAL A 88 0.09 -20.38 -5.64
C VAL A 88 -0.22 -21.88 -5.60
N ARG A 89 -1.40 -22.29 -6.04
CA ARG A 89 -1.87 -23.68 -6.00
C ARG A 89 -1.00 -24.63 -6.82
N THR A 90 -0.47 -24.16 -7.94
CA THR A 90 0.37 -24.96 -8.85
C THR A 90 1.86 -24.95 -8.49
N GLY A 91 2.27 -24.20 -7.47
CA GLY A 91 3.68 -24.07 -7.08
C GLY A 91 4.53 -23.30 -8.10
N GLY A 92 3.89 -22.47 -8.94
CA GLY A 92 4.51 -21.78 -10.07
C GLY A 92 3.92 -22.24 -11.40
N GLY A 93 3.11 -21.38 -12.03
CA GLY A 93 2.50 -21.66 -13.33
C GLY A 93 3.48 -21.51 -14.50
N ALA A 94 3.50 -22.52 -15.37
CA ALA A 94 4.25 -22.54 -16.64
C ALA A 94 3.84 -21.47 -17.67
N ALA A 95 2.84 -20.64 -17.40
CA ALA A 95 2.25 -19.70 -18.37
C ALA A 95 2.76 -18.24 -18.27
N GLY A 96 3.58 -17.92 -17.29
CA GLY A 96 4.07 -16.55 -17.09
C GLY A 96 5.36 -16.48 -16.28
N SER A 97 6.16 -17.55 -16.27
CA SER A 97 7.46 -17.48 -15.60
C SER A 97 8.27 -16.41 -16.31
N VAL A 98 8.61 -15.35 -15.59
CA VAL A 98 9.78 -14.55 -15.92
C VAL A 98 11.00 -15.42 -15.59
N ARG A 99 11.17 -16.53 -16.32
CA ARG A 99 12.45 -17.23 -16.52
C ARG A 99 13.28 -16.43 -17.52
N SER A 100 13.33 -15.12 -17.30
CA SER A 100 14.13 -14.23 -18.09
C SER A 100 15.46 -14.13 -17.37
N ASP A 101 16.46 -14.87 -17.86
CA ASP A 101 17.86 -14.54 -17.59
C ASP A 101 18.22 -13.13 -18.08
N ARG A 102 17.32 -12.44 -18.79
CA ARG A 102 17.49 -11.05 -19.21
C ARG A 102 17.10 -10.08 -18.09
N PRO A 103 17.89 -9.02 -17.88
CA PRO A 103 17.57 -7.97 -16.94
C PRO A 103 16.25 -7.27 -17.31
N LEU A 104 15.48 -6.91 -16.29
CA LEU A 104 14.21 -6.20 -16.41
C LEU A 104 14.43 -4.71 -16.16
N GLY A 105 13.59 -3.88 -16.80
CA GLY A 105 13.48 -2.47 -16.40
C GLY A 105 12.85 -2.34 -15.00
N PRO A 106 13.06 -1.22 -14.28
CA PRO A 106 12.67 -1.10 -12.87
C PRO A 106 11.18 -1.37 -12.59
N GLY A 107 10.29 -0.94 -13.49
CA GLY A 107 8.85 -1.21 -13.37
C GLY A 107 8.51 -2.69 -13.50
N TYR A 108 9.03 -3.37 -14.52
CA TYR A 108 8.79 -4.81 -14.71
C TYR A 108 9.44 -5.67 -13.62
N TRP A 109 10.63 -5.26 -13.14
CA TRP A 109 11.25 -5.88 -11.97
C TRP A 109 10.32 -5.78 -10.76
N TYR A 110 9.75 -4.60 -10.52
CA TYR A 110 8.89 -4.37 -9.37
C TYR A 110 7.59 -5.21 -9.43
N GLU A 111 6.93 -5.27 -10.60
CA GLU A 111 5.76 -6.14 -10.80
C GLU A 111 6.08 -7.62 -10.58
N ALA A 112 7.23 -8.08 -11.08
CA ALA A 112 7.67 -9.45 -10.88
C ALA A 112 7.95 -9.77 -9.40
N VAL A 113 8.55 -8.84 -8.65
CA VAL A 113 8.78 -8.99 -7.21
C VAL A 113 7.45 -9.08 -6.46
N LYS A 114 6.48 -8.21 -6.75
CA LYS A 114 5.15 -8.27 -6.11
C LYS A 114 4.49 -9.61 -6.34
N ARG A 115 4.48 -10.09 -7.59
CA ARG A 115 3.96 -11.41 -7.92
C ARG A 115 4.67 -12.51 -7.14
N ALA A 116 5.99 -12.50 -7.09
CA ALA A 116 6.78 -13.52 -6.36
C ALA A 116 6.52 -13.48 -4.83
N LEU A 117 6.35 -12.30 -4.24
CA LEU A 117 5.99 -12.13 -2.83
C LEU A 117 4.55 -12.57 -2.54
N ILE A 118 3.62 -12.31 -3.44
CA ILE A 118 2.23 -12.79 -3.31
C ILE A 118 2.18 -14.31 -3.44
N THR A 119 2.85 -14.89 -4.44
CA THR A 119 2.82 -16.34 -4.69
C THR A 119 3.70 -17.13 -3.71
N GLY A 120 4.72 -16.50 -3.14
CA GLY A 120 5.71 -17.14 -2.27
C GLY A 120 6.72 -18.01 -3.02
N ASN A 121 6.77 -17.90 -4.36
CA ASN A 121 7.64 -18.74 -5.17
C ASN A 121 9.10 -18.25 -5.09
N ARG A 122 9.92 -18.95 -4.29
CA ARG A 122 11.35 -18.64 -4.13
C ARG A 122 12.14 -18.77 -5.44
N ALA A 123 11.74 -19.67 -6.35
CA ALA A 123 12.41 -19.85 -7.63
C ALA A 123 12.16 -18.67 -8.58
N GLU A 124 11.00 -18.02 -8.48
CA GLU A 124 10.71 -16.77 -9.21
C GLU A 124 11.40 -15.57 -8.55
N LEU A 125 11.51 -15.56 -7.23
CA LEU A 125 12.12 -14.45 -6.48
C LEU A 125 13.65 -14.39 -6.67
N ALA A 126 14.34 -15.54 -6.68
CA ALA A 126 15.79 -15.61 -6.74
C ALA A 126 16.45 -14.79 -7.88
N PRO A 127 16.06 -14.91 -9.16
CA PRO A 127 16.66 -14.11 -10.23
C PRO A 127 16.39 -12.60 -10.10
N LEU A 128 15.28 -12.20 -9.47
CA LEU A 128 14.94 -10.79 -9.22
C LEU A 128 15.85 -10.18 -8.15
N VAL A 129 16.18 -10.95 -7.10
CA VAL A 129 17.13 -10.55 -6.06
C VAL A 129 18.55 -10.40 -6.62
N LEU A 130 18.92 -11.24 -7.59
CA LEU A 130 20.24 -11.15 -8.24
C LEU A 130 20.37 -9.96 -9.19
N SER A 131 19.33 -9.69 -9.99
CA SER A 131 19.36 -8.61 -11.00
C SER A 131 19.14 -7.23 -10.40
N GLY A 132 18.12 -7.06 -9.55
CA GLY A 132 17.74 -5.77 -8.98
C GLY A 132 17.01 -4.83 -9.95
N PRO A 133 16.47 -3.71 -9.43
CA PRO A 133 15.64 -2.78 -10.21
C PRO A 133 16.43 -2.00 -11.27
N GLY A 134 17.73 -1.78 -11.06
CA GLY A 134 18.60 -0.99 -11.96
C GLY A 134 19.33 -1.80 -13.04
N ALA A 135 18.99 -3.09 -13.21
CA ALA A 135 19.78 -4.01 -14.01
C ALA A 135 19.80 -3.67 -15.51
N LEU A 136 18.66 -3.25 -16.05
CA LEU A 136 18.53 -2.87 -17.47
C LEU A 136 18.86 -1.39 -17.68
N GLU A 137 18.42 -0.54 -16.76
CA GLU A 137 18.60 0.91 -16.80
C GLU A 137 18.46 1.51 -15.39
N PRO A 138 19.05 2.70 -15.13
CA PRO A 138 18.88 3.38 -13.85
C PRO A 138 17.41 3.72 -13.57
N ASP A 139 16.92 3.45 -12.36
CA ASP A 139 15.56 3.83 -11.96
C ASP A 139 15.51 5.34 -11.69
N ARG A 140 14.73 6.05 -12.51
CA ARG A 140 14.48 7.50 -12.39
C ARG A 140 13.05 7.81 -11.97
N SER A 141 12.29 6.80 -11.57
CA SER A 141 10.90 6.96 -11.14
C SER A 141 10.83 7.61 -9.76
N ALA A 142 9.67 8.20 -9.45
CA ALA A 142 9.40 8.77 -8.14
C ALA A 142 9.46 7.74 -6.99
N VAL A 143 9.42 6.45 -7.30
CA VAL A 143 9.44 5.33 -6.33
C VAL A 143 10.78 4.56 -6.34
N ALA A 144 11.83 5.12 -6.95
CA ALA A 144 13.14 4.46 -7.08
C ALA A 144 13.74 4.09 -5.70
N SER A 145 13.70 4.99 -4.73
CA SER A 145 14.15 4.77 -3.35
C SER A 145 13.45 3.56 -2.71
N TYR A 146 12.15 3.42 -2.93
CA TYR A 146 11.36 2.31 -2.39
C TYR A 146 11.74 0.96 -3.02
N ARG A 147 11.93 0.92 -4.35
CA ARG A 147 12.36 -0.30 -5.05
C ARG A 147 13.77 -0.72 -4.65
N GLN A 148 14.67 0.24 -4.44
CA GLN A 148 16.00 -0.03 -3.89
C GLN A 148 15.90 -0.62 -2.49
N ALA A 149 15.09 -0.02 -1.60
CA ALA A 149 14.91 -0.52 -0.23
C ALA A 149 14.38 -1.96 -0.19
N LEU A 150 13.41 -2.26 -1.06
CA LEU A 150 12.90 -3.62 -1.21
C LEU A 150 13.96 -4.58 -1.72
N HIS A 151 14.81 -4.16 -2.66
CA HIS A 151 15.90 -4.98 -3.17
C HIS A 151 16.95 -5.29 -2.10
N ASP A 152 17.41 -4.26 -1.38
CA ASP A 152 18.38 -4.38 -0.28
C ASP A 152 17.86 -5.36 0.78
N TYR A 153 16.59 -5.22 1.18
CA TYR A 153 15.91 -6.11 2.11
C TYR A 153 15.88 -7.56 1.63
N LEU A 154 15.55 -7.79 0.36
CA LEU A 154 15.48 -9.15 -0.20
C LEU A 154 16.85 -9.80 -0.38
N ARG A 155 17.92 -9.00 -0.51
CA ARG A 155 19.32 -9.48 -0.51
C ARG A 155 19.83 -9.81 0.88
N GLY A 156 19.14 -9.36 1.94
CA GLY A 156 19.66 -9.41 3.30
C GLY A 156 20.80 -8.41 3.54
N GLU A 157 20.87 -7.37 2.71
CA GLU A 157 21.72 -6.20 2.94
C GLU A 157 20.96 -5.22 3.85
N ASP A 158 21.61 -4.14 4.31
CA ASP A 158 20.97 -3.13 5.15
C ASP A 158 20.01 -2.26 4.32
N PRO A 159 18.67 -2.37 4.53
CA PRO A 159 17.69 -1.61 3.76
C PRO A 159 17.36 -0.25 4.37
N GLU A 160 17.81 0.06 5.59
CA GLU A 160 17.39 1.27 6.33
C GLU A 160 17.68 2.56 5.55
N PRO A 161 18.89 2.78 4.97
CA PRO A 161 19.19 4.03 4.27
C PRO A 161 18.31 4.27 3.04
N ALA A 162 17.89 3.21 2.35
CA ALA A 162 16.97 3.30 1.22
C ALA A 162 15.52 3.44 1.69
N THR A 163 15.16 2.79 2.79
CA THR A 163 13.84 2.90 3.42
C THR A 163 13.58 4.31 3.95
N ASP A 164 14.55 4.94 4.60
CA ASP A 164 14.45 6.32 5.07
C ASP A 164 14.19 7.31 3.95
N ARG A 165 14.90 7.15 2.82
CA ARG A 165 14.67 7.94 1.61
C ARG A 165 13.27 7.69 1.06
N ALA A 166 12.85 6.42 0.96
CA ALA A 166 11.52 6.08 0.49
C ALA A 166 10.41 6.70 1.36
N VAL A 167 10.58 6.69 2.69
CA VAL A 167 9.65 7.33 3.64
C VAL A 167 9.62 8.85 3.42
N ALA A 168 10.76 9.51 3.23
CA ALA A 168 10.83 10.94 2.95
C ALA A 168 10.14 11.30 1.60
N ASP A 169 10.30 10.44 0.59
CA ASP A 169 9.74 10.64 -0.76
C ASP A 169 8.20 10.55 -0.77
N VAL A 170 7.56 9.83 0.17
CA VAL A 170 6.09 9.64 0.24
C VAL A 170 5.34 10.96 0.16
N LYS A 171 5.80 11.99 0.89
CA LYS A 171 5.13 13.30 0.90
C LYS A 171 5.16 13.94 -0.50
N GLN A 172 6.31 13.94 -1.14
CA GLN A 172 6.49 14.55 -2.46
C GLN A 172 5.71 13.80 -3.54
N ILE A 173 5.68 12.47 -3.49
CA ILE A 173 4.90 11.62 -4.41
C ILE A 173 3.41 11.97 -4.34
N ARG A 174 2.88 12.14 -3.12
CA ARG A 174 1.49 12.56 -2.89
C ARG A 174 1.21 13.95 -3.46
N GLU A 175 2.12 14.91 -3.25
CA GLU A 175 1.98 16.27 -3.79
C GLU A 175 1.97 16.30 -5.32
N TRP A 176 2.69 15.39 -5.97
CA TRP A 176 2.62 15.20 -7.43
C TRP A 176 1.36 14.47 -7.91
N GLY A 177 0.51 14.00 -6.98
CA GLY A 177 -0.76 13.34 -7.29
C GLY A 177 -0.62 11.86 -7.64
N PHE A 178 0.54 11.24 -7.41
CA PHE A 178 0.73 9.81 -7.56
C PHE A 178 0.30 9.05 -6.30
N ALA A 179 -0.03 7.77 -6.46
CA ALA A 179 -0.21 6.89 -5.32
C ALA A 179 1.14 6.73 -4.57
N PRO A 180 1.19 7.01 -3.26
CA PRO A 180 2.40 6.84 -2.48
C PRO A 180 2.76 5.36 -2.37
N SER A 181 4.06 5.03 -2.44
CA SER A 181 4.52 3.70 -2.06
C SER A 181 4.23 3.44 -0.57
N PRO A 182 4.00 2.18 -0.16
CA PRO A 182 3.72 1.83 1.23
C PRO A 182 5.01 1.81 2.08
N ALA A 183 5.84 2.84 1.99
CA ALA A 183 7.17 2.90 2.63
C ALA A 183 7.10 2.82 4.17
N VAL A 184 6.10 3.44 4.80
CA VAL A 184 5.91 3.34 6.25
C VAL A 184 5.54 1.92 6.68
N LEU A 185 4.68 1.23 5.91
CA LEU A 185 4.36 -0.19 6.14
C LEU A 185 5.61 -1.06 5.98
N PHE A 186 6.38 -0.83 4.92
CA PHE A 186 7.62 -1.54 4.68
C PHE A 186 8.67 -1.33 5.79
N SER A 187 8.78 -0.12 6.35
CA SER A 187 9.71 0.13 7.46
C SER A 187 9.41 -0.73 8.70
N GLN A 188 8.15 -1.10 8.93
CA GLN A 188 7.79 -2.00 10.05
C GLN A 188 8.24 -3.44 9.79
N LEU A 189 8.24 -3.85 8.51
CA LEU A 189 8.75 -5.16 8.09
C LEU A 189 10.28 -5.25 8.27
N VAL A 190 10.98 -4.15 8.00
CA VAL A 190 12.43 -3.98 8.24
C VAL A 190 12.73 -4.05 9.73
N GLU A 191 12.02 -3.26 10.56
CA GLU A 191 12.15 -3.25 12.02
C GLU A 191 11.82 -4.61 12.66
N GLY A 192 10.98 -5.41 12.01
CA GLY A 192 10.52 -6.69 12.56
C GLY A 192 9.36 -6.55 13.56
N ASP A 193 8.61 -5.45 13.49
CA ASP A 193 7.57 -5.08 14.44
C ASP A 193 6.17 -5.43 13.91
N GLU A 194 5.66 -6.61 14.30
CA GLU A 194 4.35 -7.11 13.87
C GLU A 194 3.17 -6.20 14.30
N GLU A 195 3.24 -5.57 15.47
CA GLU A 195 2.15 -4.70 15.94
C GLU A 195 2.10 -3.43 15.10
N SER A 196 3.24 -2.77 14.92
CA SER A 196 3.32 -1.57 14.08
C SER A 196 3.03 -1.88 12.62
N PHE A 197 3.42 -3.06 12.12
CA PHE A 197 3.07 -3.48 10.76
C PHE A 197 1.55 -3.52 10.56
N ASN A 198 0.79 -4.06 11.51
CA ASN A 198 -0.67 -4.10 11.42
C ASN A 198 -1.31 -2.70 11.49
N LEU A 199 -0.76 -1.79 12.30
CA LEU A 199 -1.21 -0.40 12.36
C LEU A 199 -0.93 0.33 11.05
N ALA A 200 0.29 0.21 10.52
CA ALA A 200 0.71 0.81 9.26
C ALA A 200 -0.02 0.20 8.05
N LEU A 201 -0.42 -1.07 8.13
CA LEU A 201 -1.21 -1.75 7.10
C LEU A 201 -2.59 -1.11 6.98
N ALA A 202 -3.25 -0.84 8.11
CA ALA A 202 -4.52 -0.14 8.11
C ALA A 202 -4.37 1.28 7.52
N ASP A 203 -3.32 2.02 7.92
CA ASP A 203 -3.04 3.37 7.38
C ASP A 203 -2.76 3.34 5.87
N ALA A 204 -2.02 2.35 5.38
CA ALA A 204 -1.70 2.21 3.97
C ALA A 204 -2.95 1.91 3.13
N LEU A 205 -3.83 1.03 3.60
CA LEU A 205 -5.09 0.72 2.94
C LEU A 205 -6.06 1.91 2.94
N GLU A 206 -6.12 2.68 4.03
CA GLU A 206 -6.90 3.92 4.08
C GLU A 206 -6.33 4.96 3.11
N ALA A 207 -5.01 5.12 3.03
CA ALA A 207 -4.37 6.01 2.07
C ALA A 207 -4.65 5.60 0.62
N HIS A 208 -4.65 4.29 0.33
CA HIS A 208 -5.02 3.73 -0.98
C HIS A 208 -6.48 4.06 -1.32
N ARG A 209 -7.41 3.77 -0.40
CA ARG A 209 -8.82 4.13 -0.53
C ARG A 209 -8.99 5.61 -0.82
N ASP A 210 -8.34 6.47 -0.04
CA ASP A 210 -8.50 7.92 -0.14
C ASP A 210 -7.93 8.44 -1.47
N HIS A 211 -6.82 7.88 -1.96
CA HIS A 211 -6.25 8.21 -3.27
C HIS A 211 -7.25 7.95 -4.41
N HIS A 212 -7.88 6.78 -4.40
CA HIS A 212 -8.86 6.38 -5.41
C HIS A 212 -10.25 6.98 -5.20
N SER A 213 -10.56 7.53 -4.02
CA SER A 213 -11.86 8.14 -3.74
C SER A 213 -12.01 9.57 -4.28
N VAL A 214 -10.93 10.19 -4.78
CA VAL A 214 -10.93 11.59 -5.21
C VAL A 214 -11.18 11.71 -6.72
N GLY A 215 -12.31 12.35 -7.08
CA GLY A 215 -12.68 12.69 -8.45
C GLY A 215 -13.04 11.47 -9.31
N ASP A 216 -12.95 11.62 -10.64
CA ASP A 216 -13.18 10.52 -11.60
C ASP A 216 -12.00 9.53 -11.68
N ARG A 217 -11.07 9.53 -10.71
CA ARG A 217 -9.93 8.60 -10.71
C ARG A 217 -10.35 7.13 -10.64
N LEU A 218 -11.58 6.85 -10.24
CA LEU A 218 -12.18 5.51 -10.32
C LEU A 218 -12.40 5.07 -11.77
N VAL A 219 -12.66 6.01 -12.68
CA VAL A 219 -12.91 5.74 -14.09
C VAL A 219 -11.57 5.47 -14.77
N GLY A 220 -11.25 4.19 -14.96
CA GLY A 220 -10.05 3.74 -15.66
C GLY A 220 -8.84 3.41 -14.80
N ALA A 221 -8.93 3.45 -13.46
CA ALA A 221 -7.81 3.05 -12.58
C ALA A 221 -7.52 1.54 -12.55
N GLY A 222 -8.28 0.72 -13.29
CA GLY A 222 -8.00 -0.68 -13.48
C GLY A 222 -8.09 -1.50 -12.20
N ALA A 223 -7.44 -2.68 -12.19
CA ALA A 223 -7.47 -3.60 -11.05
C ALA A 223 -6.81 -3.03 -9.79
N ASP A 224 -5.83 -2.14 -9.94
CA ASP A 224 -5.06 -1.57 -8.82
C ASP A 224 -5.92 -0.72 -7.89
N ALA A 225 -6.99 -0.09 -8.41
CA ALA A 225 -7.96 0.61 -7.56
C ALA A 225 -8.74 -0.33 -6.63
N ALA A 226 -8.98 -1.57 -7.06
CA ALA A 226 -9.72 -2.56 -6.27
C ALA A 226 -8.82 -3.41 -5.37
N VAL A 227 -7.55 -3.62 -5.75
CA VAL A 227 -6.55 -4.36 -4.98
C VAL A 227 -5.21 -3.65 -5.11
N ASP A 228 -4.66 -3.16 -3.99
CA ASP A 228 -3.28 -2.69 -3.96
C ASP A 228 -2.34 -3.90 -3.87
N PHE A 229 -1.72 -4.27 -5.00
CA PHE A 229 -0.81 -5.41 -5.08
C PHE A 229 0.50 -5.18 -4.32
N ASP A 230 0.90 -3.93 -4.06
CA ASP A 230 2.10 -3.60 -3.29
C ASP A 230 1.85 -3.94 -1.81
N ILE A 231 0.73 -3.47 -1.27
CA ILE A 231 0.29 -3.74 0.11
C ILE A 231 0.01 -5.24 0.28
N LEU A 232 -0.68 -5.87 -0.67
CA LEU A 232 -0.97 -7.31 -0.63
C LEU A 232 0.32 -8.14 -0.63
N ALA A 233 1.31 -7.78 -1.44
CA ALA A 233 2.60 -8.45 -1.47
C ALA A 233 3.30 -8.41 -0.10
N LEU A 234 3.33 -7.24 0.55
CA LEU A 234 3.92 -7.10 1.89
C LEU A 234 3.15 -7.90 2.94
N ALA A 235 1.82 -7.88 2.91
CA ALA A 235 0.98 -8.63 3.85
C ALA A 235 1.16 -10.16 3.69
N CYS A 236 1.18 -10.66 2.45
CA CYS A 236 1.47 -12.06 2.14
C CYS A 236 2.89 -12.45 2.58
N HIS A 237 3.89 -11.59 2.37
CA HIS A 237 5.26 -11.85 2.81
C HIS A 237 5.38 -11.89 4.34
N ALA A 238 4.76 -10.95 5.05
CA ALA A 238 4.69 -10.95 6.51
C ALA A 238 4.04 -12.23 7.07
N ARG A 239 2.93 -12.69 6.45
CA ARG A 239 2.29 -13.98 6.80
C ARG A 239 3.24 -15.16 6.66
N ARG A 240 4.02 -15.23 5.57
CA ARG A 240 5.00 -16.30 5.36
C ARG A 240 6.17 -16.25 6.36
N ARG A 241 6.43 -15.09 6.97
CA ARG A 241 7.35 -14.94 8.11
C ARG A 241 6.74 -15.36 9.45
N GLY A 242 5.48 -15.77 9.48
CA GLY A 242 4.76 -16.20 10.67
C GLY A 242 3.94 -15.11 11.37
N TRP A 243 3.84 -13.91 10.79
CA TRP A 243 3.11 -12.80 11.41
C TRP A 243 1.60 -12.95 11.22
N ARG A 244 0.83 -12.52 12.23
CA ARG A 244 -0.63 -12.47 12.12
C ARG A 244 -1.06 -11.14 11.51
N ILE A 245 -1.84 -11.25 10.44
CA ILE A 245 -2.50 -10.09 9.85
C ILE A 245 -3.85 -9.92 10.54
N ARG A 246 -3.98 -8.81 11.26
CA ARG A 246 -5.12 -8.40 12.07
C ARG A 246 -5.86 -7.22 11.41
N VAL A 247 -5.75 -7.10 10.09
CA VAL A 247 -6.50 -6.12 9.30
C VAL A 247 -7.41 -6.87 8.34
N SER A 248 -8.70 -6.54 8.37
CA SER A 248 -9.72 -7.11 7.49
C SER A 248 -10.12 -6.06 6.45
N SER A 249 -9.94 -6.38 5.16
CA SER A 249 -10.30 -5.47 4.07
C SER A 249 -10.52 -6.23 2.76
N ALA A 250 -11.46 -5.76 1.95
CA ALA A 250 -11.65 -6.30 0.60
C ALA A 250 -10.49 -5.97 -0.36
N TYR A 251 -9.62 -5.01 0.00
CA TYR A 251 -8.34 -4.78 -0.67
C TYR A 251 -7.32 -5.91 -0.44
N LEU A 252 -7.53 -6.77 0.55
CA LEU A 252 -6.71 -7.93 0.87
C LEU A 252 -7.50 -9.21 0.60
N PRO A 253 -7.48 -9.75 -0.63
CA PRO A 253 -8.25 -10.95 -0.97
C PRO A 253 -7.87 -12.13 -0.06
N GLU A 254 -8.85 -12.59 0.74
CA GLU A 254 -8.66 -13.63 1.75
C GLU A 254 -8.12 -14.94 1.15
N ILE A 255 -8.47 -15.24 -0.11
CA ILE A 255 -7.99 -16.44 -0.79
C ILE A 255 -6.46 -16.46 -0.97
N LEU A 256 -5.85 -15.29 -1.23
CA LEU A 256 -4.40 -15.16 -1.37
C LEU A 256 -3.71 -15.05 -0.01
N LEU A 257 -4.26 -14.22 0.88
CA LEU A 257 -3.71 -14.02 2.23
C LEU A 257 -3.78 -15.31 3.06
N GLY A 258 -4.87 -16.07 2.92
CA GLY A 258 -5.08 -17.40 3.49
C GLY A 258 -4.12 -18.44 2.93
N ALA A 259 -3.76 -18.37 1.65
CA ALA A 259 -2.81 -19.28 1.03
C ALA A 259 -1.33 -18.96 1.34
N ALA A 260 -1.03 -17.74 1.80
CA ALA A 260 0.31 -17.32 2.22
C ALA A 260 0.71 -17.92 3.59
N GLN A 261 0.86 -19.25 3.64
CA GLN A 261 1.23 -19.98 4.84
C GLN A 261 2.73 -19.82 5.18
N PRO A 262 3.12 -19.84 6.47
CA PRO A 262 4.52 -19.88 6.87
C PRO A 262 5.29 -21.02 6.20
N PHE A 263 6.58 -20.79 5.92
CA PHE A 263 7.48 -21.80 5.35
C PHE A 263 7.82 -22.91 6.35
#